data_AF-A0A2P8NFL6-F1
#
_entry.id   AF-A0A2P8NFL6-F1
#
_cell.length_a   1.000
_cell.length_b   1.000
_cell.length_c   1.000
_cell.angle_alpha   90.00
_cell.angle_beta   90.00
_cell.angle_gamma   90.00
#
_symmetry.space_group_name_H-M   'P 1'
#
loop_
_entity.id
_entity.type
_entity.pdbx_description
1 polymer ?
#
loop_
_entity_poly.entity_id
_entity_poly.type
_entity_poly.pdbx_seq_one_letter_code
_entity_poly.pdbx_strand_id
1 'polypeptide(L)'
;MRTTMVDNPDFSRDHAEGRYGNARSVEAVQNIRESSITTLHARGIISGAQAHAGDRFRRLWEAMGGAGASAINYAQEPVDGGRAVDPIDPRQIDAGKELNRCRQHLGARGYDLICKVCGEGYSVKAVVGVASKRRDYDSAMDSLRAYLDDLCDLWNLRGGRS
;
A
#
# COMPACT_ATOMS: atom_id res chain seq x y z
N MET A 1 -23.74 12.63 7.93
CA MET A 1 -22.79 12.18 6.88
C MET A 1 -22.69 13.28 5.84
N ARG A 2 -21.47 13.76 5.53
CA ARG A 2 -21.22 14.74 4.47
C ARG A 2 -20.16 14.16 3.55
N THR A 3 -20.54 13.91 2.31
CA THR A 3 -19.66 13.45 1.23
C THR A 3 -18.97 14.67 0.63
N THR A 4 -17.65 14.75 0.70
CA THR A 4 -16.88 15.79 0.01
C THR A 4 -16.02 15.12 -1.04
N MET A 5 -16.31 15.38 -2.31
CA MET A 5 -15.48 14.96 -3.44
C MET A 5 -14.25 15.86 -3.48
N VAL A 6 -13.05 15.27 -3.49
CA VAL A 6 -11.80 16.00 -3.69
C VAL A 6 -11.25 15.63 -5.07
N ASP A 7 -10.97 16.63 -5.89
CA ASP A 7 -10.37 16.46 -7.21
C ASP A 7 -8.95 15.89 -7.10
N ASN A 8 -8.61 14.99 -8.02
CA ASN A 8 -7.32 14.34 -8.10
C ASN A 8 -6.27 15.31 -8.69
N PRO A 9 -5.25 15.74 -7.92
CA PRO A 9 -4.23 16.68 -8.39
C PRO A 9 -3.24 16.09 -9.42
N ASP A 10 -3.26 14.78 -9.67
CA ASP A 10 -2.43 14.09 -10.68
C ASP A 10 -3.09 14.00 -12.08
N PHE A 11 -4.15 14.78 -12.35
CA PHE A 11 -4.81 14.77 -13.65
C PHE A 11 -3.95 15.43 -14.75
N SER A 12 -3.28 14.59 -15.55
CA SER A 12 -2.65 14.99 -16.81
C SER A 12 -3.45 14.47 -18.01
N ARG A 13 -3.86 15.36 -18.92
CA ARG A 13 -4.68 15.03 -20.11
C ARG A 13 -3.93 14.26 -21.20
N ASP A 14 -2.65 13.96 -21.02
CA ASP A 14 -1.76 13.44 -22.07
C ASP A 14 -1.56 11.91 -22.07
N HIS A 15 -2.17 11.16 -21.14
CA HIS A 15 -2.07 9.70 -21.11
C HIS A 15 -3.42 8.99 -21.26
N ALA A 16 -3.48 8.08 -22.22
CA ALA A 16 -4.64 7.27 -22.58
C ALA A 16 -5.32 6.60 -21.37
N GLU A 17 -6.65 6.68 -21.34
CA GLU A 17 -7.51 6.06 -20.33
C GLU A 17 -7.27 4.54 -20.25
N GLY A 18 -7.16 4.01 -19.03
CA GLY A 18 -7.17 2.56 -18.79
C GLY A 18 -5.86 1.91 -18.29
N ARG A 19 -4.84 2.68 -17.89
CA ARG A 19 -3.67 2.13 -17.18
C ARG A 19 -3.73 2.47 -15.69
N TYR A 20 -3.38 1.50 -14.84
CA TYR A 20 -3.28 1.59 -13.37
C TYR A 20 -2.92 3.01 -12.91
N GLY A 21 -3.88 3.73 -12.30
CA GLY A 21 -3.65 5.04 -11.69
C GLY A 21 -4.51 6.21 -12.18
N ASN A 22 -5.24 6.11 -13.29
CA ASN A 22 -6.01 7.24 -13.82
C ASN A 22 -7.52 7.17 -13.50
N ALA A 23 -7.88 7.30 -12.21
CA ALA A 23 -9.27 7.50 -11.78
C ALA A 23 -9.52 9.00 -11.54
N ARG A 24 -10.51 9.57 -12.25
CA ARG A 24 -10.85 11.01 -12.23
C ARG A 24 -11.36 11.50 -10.87
N SER A 25 -11.84 10.61 -10.01
CA SER A 25 -12.16 10.90 -8.62
C SER A 25 -12.10 9.59 -7.84
N VAL A 26 -11.36 9.57 -6.74
CA VAL A 26 -11.31 8.43 -5.82
C VAL A 26 -12.20 8.77 -4.63
N GLU A 27 -13.21 7.95 -4.35
CA GLU A 27 -13.90 7.97 -3.06
C GLU A 27 -12.89 7.50 -1.99
N ALA A 28 -12.02 8.40 -1.56
CA ALA A 28 -11.23 8.25 -0.35
C ALA A 28 -12.12 8.61 0.84
N VAL A 29 -13.21 7.85 1.03
CA VAL A 29 -13.89 7.83 2.33
C VAL A 29 -12.97 7.07 3.26
N GLN A 30 -12.00 7.83 3.79
CA GLN A 30 -11.26 7.56 4.99
C GLN A 30 -12.21 6.96 6.03
N ASN A 31 -12.16 5.64 6.18
CA ASN A 31 -12.47 5.04 7.46
C ASN A 31 -11.11 4.85 8.16
N ILE A 32 -10.50 5.96 8.59
CA ILE A 32 -9.26 5.93 9.40
C ILE A 32 -9.45 5.03 10.65
N ARG A 33 -10.70 4.80 11.07
CA ARG A 33 -11.03 3.93 12.20
C ARG A 33 -11.10 2.43 11.88
N GLU A 34 -11.22 2.03 10.62
CA GLU A 34 -11.25 0.62 10.24
C GLU A 34 -10.47 0.46 8.93
N SER A 35 -9.22 -0.02 9.02
CA SER A 35 -8.37 -0.17 7.84
C SER A 35 -9.04 -1.14 6.85
N SER A 36 -8.80 -0.95 5.54
CA SER A 36 -9.29 -1.89 4.51
C SER A 36 -8.90 -3.35 4.84
N ILE A 37 -7.74 -3.55 5.47
CA ILE A 37 -7.28 -4.85 5.97
C ILE A 37 -8.16 -5.39 7.11
N THR A 38 -8.52 -4.56 8.09
CA THR A 38 -9.44 -4.95 9.18
C THR A 38 -10.80 -5.40 8.62
N THR A 39 -11.38 -4.64 7.69
CA THR A 39 -12.66 -5.01 7.08
C THR A 39 -12.57 -6.30 6.25
N LEU A 40 -11.48 -6.50 5.50
CA LEU A 40 -11.28 -7.74 4.74
C LEU A 40 -11.13 -8.96 5.67
N HIS A 41 -10.42 -8.82 6.78
CA HIS A 41 -10.26 -9.89 7.76
C HIS A 41 -11.57 -10.23 8.47
N ALA A 42 -12.33 -9.20 8.91
CA ALA A 42 -13.63 -9.38 9.55
C ALA A 42 -14.66 -10.10 8.65
N ARG A 43 -14.52 -9.95 7.32
CA ARG A 43 -15.34 -10.65 6.32
C ARG A 43 -14.81 -12.05 5.95
N GLY A 44 -13.71 -12.50 6.54
CA GLY A 44 -13.07 -13.78 6.22
C GLY A 44 -12.44 -13.83 4.83
N ILE A 45 -12.18 -12.67 4.21
CA ILE A 45 -11.61 -12.57 2.87
C ILE A 45 -10.09 -12.80 2.88
N ILE A 46 -9.44 -12.43 3.98
CA ILE A 46 -8.02 -12.67 4.26
C ILE A 46 -7.87 -13.38 5.61
N SER A 47 -6.79 -14.14 5.77
CA SER A 47 -6.48 -14.82 7.04
C SER A 47 -5.94 -13.87 8.11
N GLY A 48 -5.90 -14.31 9.37
CA GLY A 48 -5.30 -13.54 10.45
C GLY A 48 -3.81 -13.24 10.24
N ALA A 49 -3.07 -14.17 9.62
CA ALA A 49 -1.67 -13.95 9.25
C ALA A 49 -1.53 -12.85 8.18
N GLN A 50 -2.37 -12.88 7.15
CA GLN A 50 -2.41 -11.84 6.11
C GLN A 50 -2.82 -10.48 6.69
N ALA A 51 -3.77 -10.45 7.62
CA ALA A 51 -4.15 -9.23 8.32
C ALA A 51 -2.98 -8.66 9.15
N HIS A 52 -2.28 -9.52 9.89
CA HIS A 52 -1.10 -9.13 10.65
C HIS A 52 0.03 -8.61 9.74
N ALA A 53 0.25 -9.24 8.58
CA ALA A 53 1.21 -8.76 7.59
C ALA A 53 0.83 -7.36 7.08
N GLY A 54 -0.44 -7.14 6.70
CA GLY A 54 -0.93 -5.82 6.28
C GLY A 54 -0.74 -4.74 7.35
N ASP A 55 -1.03 -5.05 8.61
CA ASP A 55 -0.83 -4.13 9.74
C ASP A 55 0.65 -3.84 10.01
N ARG A 56 1.53 -4.85 9.89
CA ARG A 56 2.97 -4.67 10.02
C ARG A 56 3.51 -3.77 8.90
N PHE A 57 3.07 -3.99 7.66
CA PHE A 57 3.44 -3.14 6.53
C PHE A 57 3.04 -1.68 6.78
N ARG A 58 1.79 -1.45 7.21
CA ARG A 58 1.27 -0.13 7.54
C ARG A 58 2.15 0.62 8.55
N ARG A 59 2.57 -0.06 9.63
CA ARG A 59 3.43 0.55 10.66
C ARG A 59 4.79 0.98 10.11
N LEU A 60 5.41 0.15 9.26
CA LEU A 60 6.68 0.49 8.61
C LEU A 60 6.52 1.72 7.72
N TRP A 61 5.42 1.77 6.98
CA TRP A 61 5.12 2.89 6.11
C TRP A 61 4.80 4.19 6.85
N GLU A 62 3.97 4.13 7.89
CA GLU A 62 3.69 5.27 8.76
C GLU A 62 4.97 5.78 9.44
N ALA A 63 5.86 4.87 9.87
CA ALA A 63 7.16 5.24 10.44
C ALA A 63 8.04 6.01 9.44
N MET A 64 7.96 5.66 8.15
CA MET A 64 8.63 6.39 7.05
C MET A 64 7.93 7.70 6.64
N GLY A 65 6.82 8.08 7.28
CA GLY A 65 6.11 9.33 7.00
C GLY A 65 5.00 9.19 5.95
N GLY A 66 4.44 7.99 5.75
CA GLY A 66 3.28 7.79 4.87
C GLY A 66 3.61 8.20 3.43
N ALA A 67 2.93 9.21 2.88
CA ALA A 67 3.17 9.68 1.50
C ALA A 67 4.66 9.98 1.20
N GLY A 68 5.43 10.44 2.20
CA GLY A 68 6.88 10.64 2.07
C GLY A 68 7.66 9.35 1.81
N ALA A 69 7.19 8.22 2.32
CA ALA A 69 7.82 6.93 2.12
C ALA A 69 7.74 6.44 0.67
N SER A 70 6.66 6.73 -0.07
CA SER A 70 6.58 6.37 -1.50
C SER A 70 7.44 7.27 -2.37
N ALA A 71 7.72 8.51 -1.92
CA ALA A 71 8.56 9.49 -2.61
C ALA A 71 10.07 9.29 -2.35
N ILE A 72 10.44 8.58 -1.28
CA ILE A 72 11.85 8.28 -0.97
C ILE A 72 12.35 7.19 -1.92
N ASN A 73 13.30 7.56 -2.78
CA ASN A 73 14.04 6.62 -3.62
C ASN A 73 14.96 5.75 -2.75
N TYR A 74 14.43 4.67 -2.16
CA TYR A 74 15.20 3.69 -1.37
C TYR A 74 16.31 2.96 -2.15
N ALA A 75 16.41 3.17 -3.46
CA ALA A 75 17.45 2.60 -4.31
C ALA A 75 18.78 3.38 -4.27
N GLN A 76 18.81 4.58 -3.66
CA GLN A 76 20.04 5.33 -3.49
C GLN A 76 20.58 5.13 -2.07
N GLU A 77 21.69 4.39 -1.99
CA GLU A 77 22.58 4.41 -0.83
C GLU A 77 22.93 5.89 -0.53
N PRO A 78 22.78 6.39 0.71
CA PRO A 78 23.11 7.77 1.00
C PRO A 78 24.61 7.97 0.80
N VAL A 79 24.99 8.61 -0.30
CA VAL A 79 26.38 9.04 -0.54
C VAL A 79 26.60 10.38 0.12
N ASP A 80 27.70 10.47 0.87
CA ASP A 80 28.09 11.62 1.69
C ASP A 80 28.28 12.85 0.79
N GLY A 81 27.28 13.75 0.79
CA GLY A 81 27.13 14.73 -0.28
C GLY A 81 26.11 15.81 -0.03
N GLY A 82 26.19 16.48 1.13
CA GLY A 82 25.87 17.90 1.26
C GLY A 82 24.47 18.36 0.88
N ARG A 83 23.47 18.04 1.70
CA ARG A 83 22.35 18.94 2.02
C ARG A 83 21.77 18.47 3.35
N ALA A 84 21.51 19.40 4.26
CA ALA A 84 20.95 19.12 5.58
C ALA A 84 19.55 18.49 5.42
N VAL A 85 19.53 17.17 5.29
CA VAL A 85 18.36 16.35 5.60
C VAL A 85 18.28 16.34 7.11
N ASP A 86 17.13 16.67 7.68
CA ASP A 86 16.85 16.43 9.10
C ASP A 86 17.40 15.05 9.49
N PRO A 87 18.07 14.90 10.65
CA PRO A 87 18.69 13.65 11.02
C PRO A 87 17.65 12.53 10.95
N ILE A 88 17.80 11.65 9.95
CA ILE A 88 16.89 10.53 9.73
C ILE A 88 16.94 9.68 11.00
N ASP A 89 15.80 9.54 11.67
CA ASP A 89 15.71 8.74 12.90
C ASP A 89 16.13 7.29 12.58
N PRO A 90 16.95 6.62 13.40
CA PRO A 90 17.31 5.21 13.20
C PRO A 90 16.11 4.30 12.90
N ARG A 91 14.94 4.62 13.47
CA ARG A 91 13.68 3.90 13.21
C ARG A 91 13.19 4.06 11.78
N GLN A 92 13.40 5.22 11.17
CA GLN A 92 13.12 5.46 9.75
C GLN A 92 14.11 4.69 8.87
N ILE A 93 15.40 4.65 9.23
CA ILE A 93 16.39 3.88 8.47
C ILE A 93 15.99 2.39 8.43
N ASP A 94 15.63 1.81 9.57
CA ASP A 94 15.24 0.40 9.63
C ASP A 94 13.90 0.14 8.93
N ALA A 95 12.92 1.03 9.08
CA ALA A 95 11.66 0.93 8.36
C ALA A 95 11.85 1.02 6.84
N GLY A 96 12.71 1.92 6.36
CA GLY A 96 13.03 2.07 4.95
C GLY A 96 13.73 0.85 4.37
N LYS A 97 14.66 0.24 5.11
CA LYS A 97 15.30 -1.03 4.71
C LYS A 97 14.28 -2.15 4.58
N GLU A 98 13.36 -2.27 5.54
CA GLU A 98 12.34 -3.31 5.53
C GLU A 98 11.30 -3.10 4.41
N LEU A 99 10.90 -1.86 4.13
CA LEU A 99 10.05 -1.53 2.98
C LEU A 99 10.76 -1.82 1.64
N ASN A 100 12.05 -1.55 1.54
CA ASN A 100 12.83 -1.89 0.35
C ASN A 100 12.90 -3.42 0.15
N ARG A 101 13.05 -4.19 1.24
CA ARG A 101 12.98 -5.66 1.20
C ARG A 101 11.61 -6.15 0.71
N CYS A 102 10.53 -5.54 1.19
CA CYS A 102 9.17 -5.82 0.69
C CYS A 102 9.07 -5.53 -0.81
N ARG A 103 9.59 -4.38 -1.28
CA ARG A 103 9.58 -4.00 -2.70
C ARG A 103 10.35 -4.98 -3.58
N GLN A 104 11.51 -5.44 -3.14
CA GLN A 104 12.31 -6.44 -3.86
C GLN A 104 11.58 -7.78 -3.95
N HIS A 105 10.87 -8.18 -2.89
CA HIS A 105 10.15 -9.44 -2.85
C HIS A 105 8.87 -9.43 -3.70
N LEU A 106 8.07 -8.36 -3.62
CA LEU A 106 6.77 -8.23 -4.29
C LEU A 106 6.87 -7.75 -5.75
N GLY A 107 8.01 -7.15 -6.12
CA GLY A 107 8.16 -6.40 -7.36
C GLY A 107 7.35 -5.10 -7.39
N ALA A 108 7.57 -4.29 -8.44
CA ALA A 108 7.02 -2.93 -8.50
C ALA A 108 5.49 -2.88 -8.45
N ARG A 109 4.81 -3.78 -9.16
CA ARG A 109 3.33 -3.82 -9.23
C ARG A 109 2.70 -4.31 -7.92
N GLY A 110 3.30 -5.32 -7.28
CA GLY A 110 2.82 -5.85 -6.01
C GLY A 110 3.02 -4.85 -4.88
N TYR A 111 4.19 -4.21 -4.85
CA TYR A 111 4.49 -3.16 -3.88
C TYR A 111 3.54 -1.97 -4.00
N ASP A 112 3.25 -1.48 -5.21
CA ASP A 112 2.29 -0.39 -5.44
C ASP A 112 0.87 -0.71 -4.96
N LEU A 113 0.38 -1.94 -5.21
CA LEU A 113 -0.92 -2.37 -4.72
C LEU A 113 -0.96 -2.45 -3.19
N ILE A 114 0.09 -3.00 -2.57
CA ILE A 114 0.21 -3.10 -1.12
C ILE A 114 0.32 -1.73 -0.47
N CYS A 115 1.03 -0.77 -1.07
CA CYS A 115 0.98 0.63 -0.65
C CYS A 115 -0.47 1.13 -0.70
N LYS A 116 -1.09 1.19 -1.87
CA LYS A 116 -2.44 1.78 -1.96
C LYS A 116 -3.43 1.21 -0.95
N VAL A 117 -3.43 -0.11 -0.74
CA VAL A 117 -4.37 -0.77 0.18
C VAL A 117 -3.93 -0.72 1.65
N CYS A 118 -2.70 -1.12 1.97
CA CYS A 118 -2.33 -1.43 3.36
C CYS A 118 -1.99 -0.21 4.20
N GLY A 119 -1.53 0.89 3.62
CA GLY A 119 -1.19 2.08 4.43
C GLY A 119 -1.58 3.43 3.86
N GLU A 120 -2.02 3.53 2.61
CA GLU A 120 -2.89 4.64 2.19
C GLU A 120 -4.35 4.33 2.58
N GLY A 121 -4.67 3.04 2.76
CA GLY A 121 -5.97 2.59 3.23
C GLY A 121 -7.03 2.50 2.14
N TYR A 122 -6.68 2.61 0.87
CA TYR A 122 -7.63 2.49 -0.24
C TYR A 122 -8.30 1.11 -0.26
N SER A 123 -9.58 1.09 -0.62
CA SER A 123 -10.25 -0.16 -0.96
C SER A 123 -9.74 -0.69 -2.31
N VAL A 124 -9.77 -2.00 -2.52
CA VAL A 124 -9.39 -2.59 -3.82
C VAL A 124 -10.23 -2.03 -4.96
N LYS A 125 -11.52 -1.73 -4.71
CA LYS A 125 -12.41 -1.08 -5.68
C LYS A 125 -11.93 0.32 -6.06
N ALA A 126 -11.41 1.09 -5.11
CA ALA A 126 -10.82 2.40 -5.38
C ALA A 126 -9.54 2.28 -6.23
N VAL A 127 -8.70 1.26 -5.98
CA VAL A 127 -7.45 1.04 -6.73
C VAL A 127 -7.70 0.63 -8.17
N VAL A 128 -8.65 -0.29 -8.42
CA VAL A 128 -8.97 -0.70 -9.79
C VAL A 128 -9.81 0.34 -10.53
N GLY A 129 -10.50 1.23 -9.81
CA GLY A 129 -11.40 2.25 -10.36
C GLY A 129 -12.87 1.83 -10.31
N VAL A 130 -13.75 2.79 -10.06
CA VAL A 130 -15.19 2.56 -9.85
C VAL A 130 -15.90 2.00 -11.10
N ALA A 131 -15.40 2.36 -12.29
CA ALA A 131 -15.94 1.90 -13.57
C ALA A 131 -15.39 0.53 -14.02
N SER A 132 -14.48 -0.08 -13.25
CA SER A 132 -13.83 -1.33 -13.64
C SER A 132 -14.77 -2.53 -13.52
N LYS A 133 -14.51 -3.55 -14.34
CA LYS A 133 -15.37 -4.73 -14.40
C LYS A 133 -15.15 -5.58 -13.16
N ARG A 134 -16.15 -6.39 -12.81
CA ARG A 134 -16.06 -7.36 -11.71
C ARG A 134 -14.81 -8.24 -11.79
N ARG A 135 -14.44 -8.67 -12.99
CA ARG A 135 -13.23 -9.47 -13.24
C ARG A 135 -11.94 -8.76 -12.81
N ASP A 136 -11.86 -7.44 -13.01
CA ASP A 136 -10.67 -6.66 -12.65
C ASP A 136 -10.55 -6.55 -11.13
N TYR A 137 -11.69 -6.36 -10.44
CA TYR A 137 -11.76 -6.40 -8.98
C TYR A 137 -11.35 -7.76 -8.42
N ASP A 138 -11.90 -8.84 -8.95
CA ASP A 138 -11.59 -10.21 -8.50
C ASP A 138 -10.10 -10.51 -8.70
N SER A 139 -9.55 -10.15 -9.87
CA SER A 139 -8.11 -10.33 -10.18
C SER A 139 -7.22 -9.51 -9.25
N ALA A 140 -7.61 -8.27 -8.92
CA ALA A 140 -6.88 -7.43 -7.99
C ALA A 140 -6.96 -7.95 -6.55
N MET A 141 -8.10 -8.53 -6.15
CA MET A 141 -8.25 -9.18 -4.86
C MET A 141 -7.38 -10.44 -4.75
N ASP A 142 -7.33 -11.26 -5.79
CA ASP A 142 -6.47 -12.45 -5.82
C ASP A 142 -5.00 -12.06 -5.77
N SER A 143 -4.62 -11.00 -6.50
CA SER A 143 -3.27 -10.44 -6.43
C SER A 143 -2.95 -9.91 -5.04
N LEU A 144 -3.87 -9.18 -4.40
CA LEU A 144 -3.68 -8.67 -3.04
C LEU A 144 -3.43 -9.80 -2.05
N ARG A 145 -4.22 -10.88 -2.12
CA ARG A 145 -4.03 -12.05 -1.24
C ARG A 145 -2.66 -12.70 -1.45
N ALA A 146 -2.27 -12.91 -2.70
CA ALA A 146 -0.96 -13.47 -3.03
C ALA A 146 0.19 -12.62 -2.46
N TYR A 147 0.14 -11.29 -2.63
CA TYR A 147 1.18 -10.41 -2.09
C TYR A 147 1.16 -10.35 -0.55
N LEU A 148 0.00 -10.46 0.10
CA LEU A 148 -0.06 -10.61 1.55
C LEU A 148 0.51 -11.95 2.01
N ASP A 149 0.35 -13.01 1.22
CA ASP A 149 0.96 -14.32 1.47
C ASP A 149 2.48 -14.30 1.31
N ASP A 150 3.00 -13.54 0.34
CA ASP A 150 4.43 -13.29 0.16
C ASP A 150 5.01 -12.49 1.34
N LEU A 151 4.28 -11.48 1.84
CA LEU A 151 4.67 -10.77 3.07
C LEU A 151 4.63 -11.67 4.31
N CYS A 152 3.64 -12.57 4.39
CA CYS A 152 3.60 -13.59 5.44
C CYS A 152 4.83 -14.50 5.39
N ASP A 153 5.26 -14.93 4.19
CA ASP A 153 6.47 -15.73 4.01
C ASP A 153 7.72 -14.94 4.39
N LEU A 154 7.83 -13.70 3.92
CA LEU A 154 8.96 -12.81 4.22
C LEU A 154 9.18 -12.64 5.73
N TRP A 155 8.10 -12.59 6.49
CA TRP A 155 8.11 -12.41 7.94
C TRP A 155 7.88 -13.68 8.76
N ASN A 156 7.82 -14.85 8.11
CA ASN A 156 7.56 -16.14 8.76
C ASN A 156 6.27 -16.17 9.60
N LEU A 157 5.23 -15.46 9.17
CA LEU A 157 3.95 -15.35 9.87
C LEU A 157 3.03 -16.56 9.65
N ARG A 158 3.43 -17.53 8.82
CA ARG A 158 2.65 -18.75 8.53
C ARG A 158 2.59 -19.77 9.68
N GLY A 159 3.21 -19.47 10.82
CA GLY A 159 3.31 -20.35 11.99
C GLY A 159 2.20 -20.21 13.04
N GLY A 160 0.93 -20.07 12.63
CA GLY A 160 -0.20 -19.88 13.55
C GLY A 160 -1.41 -20.76 13.22
N ARG A 161 -1.21 -22.07 13.05
CA ARG A 161 -2.29 -23.05 13.29
C ARG A 161 -2.04 -23.67 14.66
N SER A 162 -2.83 -23.23 15.64
CA SER A 162 -3.27 -24.02 16.79
C SER A 162 -4.73 -23.69 17.03
#